data_AF-A0A9P8FFM5-F1
#
_entry.id   AF-A0A9P8FFM5-F1
#
_cell.length_a   1.000
_cell.length_b   1.000
_cell.length_c   1.000
_cell.angle_alpha   90.00
_cell.angle_beta   90.00
_cell.angle_gamma   90.00
#
_symmetry.space_group_name_H-M   'P 1'
#
loop_
_entity.id
_entity.type
_entity.pdbx_description
1 polymer ?
#
loop_
_entity_poly.entity_id
_entity_poly.type
_entity_poly.pdbx_seq_one_letter_code
_entity_poly.pdbx_strand_id
1 'polypeptide(L)'
;MVPSPPAVYFPALDKCLARELPLLSWESVYKAVIALDSVTSSPTLDAFFQDPTVLSILGAPLTPFQPPTSQSKSDFETRTAAINALPSESGQYDINQIKEDALWLSKEAAIQETDALRIVLVEWQQRSASRMLAEWSQDERLGIQNAAANAHFRQSINPTPEPDQKSVFDTQQQRRP
;
A
#
# COMPACT_ATOMS: atom_id res chain seq x y z
N MET A 1 33.92 -16.82 -4.46
CA MET A 1 32.68 -16.05 -4.63
C MET A 1 31.88 -16.19 -3.35
N VAL A 2 31.63 -15.10 -2.62
CA VAL A 2 30.68 -15.11 -1.50
C VAL A 2 29.28 -15.16 -2.12
N PRO A 3 28.36 -16.03 -1.67
CA PRO A 3 27.00 -16.03 -2.18
C PRO A 3 26.40 -14.64 -1.98
N SER A 4 25.83 -14.05 -3.04
CA SER A 4 24.99 -12.86 -2.85
C SER A 4 23.91 -13.21 -1.83
N PRO A 5 23.72 -12.44 -0.76
CA PRO A 5 22.55 -12.63 0.08
C PRO A 5 21.29 -12.55 -0.81
N PRO A 6 20.25 -13.33 -0.49
CA PRO A 6 18.99 -13.28 -1.22
C PRO A 6 18.45 -11.84 -1.21
N ALA A 7 17.95 -11.35 -2.35
CA ALA A 7 17.44 -10.00 -2.47
C ALA A 7 16.29 -9.78 -1.47
N VAL A 8 16.50 -8.88 -0.50
CA VAL A 8 15.53 -8.60 0.57
C VAL A 8 14.56 -7.52 0.11
N TYR A 9 15.04 -6.54 -0.66
CA TYR A 9 14.22 -5.43 -1.13
C TYR A 9 13.08 -5.87 -2.06
N PHE A 10 13.39 -6.81 -2.96
CA PHE A 10 12.43 -7.41 -3.87
C PHE A 10 12.74 -8.91 -4.07
N PRO A 11 12.17 -9.78 -3.20
CA PRO A 11 12.34 -11.23 -3.28
C PRO A 11 11.77 -11.84 -4.56
N ALA A 12 11.91 -13.15 -4.69
CA ALA A 12 11.37 -13.89 -5.83
C ALA A 12 9.84 -13.72 -5.93
N LEU A 13 9.35 -13.55 -7.15
CA LEU A 13 7.97 -13.13 -7.40
C LEU A 13 6.94 -14.19 -6.96
N ASP A 14 7.29 -15.47 -7.12
CA ASP A 14 6.52 -16.64 -6.67
C ASP A 14 6.32 -16.61 -5.16
N LYS A 15 7.39 -16.36 -4.40
CA LYS A 15 7.37 -16.24 -2.95
C LYS A 15 6.49 -15.09 -2.47
N CYS A 16 6.51 -13.96 -3.19
CA CYS A 16 5.69 -12.79 -2.86
C CYS A 16 4.20 -13.05 -3.12
N LEU A 17 3.88 -13.69 -4.25
CA LEU A 17 2.49 -14.01 -4.63
C LEU A 17 1.89 -15.12 -3.76
N ALA A 18 2.71 -16.10 -3.34
CA ALA A 18 2.32 -17.12 -2.37
C ALA A 18 2.17 -16.57 -0.94
N ARG A 19 2.48 -15.28 -0.70
CA ARG A 19 2.52 -14.64 0.63
C ARG A 19 3.48 -15.32 1.61
N GLU A 20 4.45 -16.09 1.12
CA GLU A 20 5.50 -16.70 1.93
C GLU A 20 6.51 -15.65 2.41
N LEU A 21 6.76 -14.63 1.59
CA LEU A 21 7.63 -13.50 1.92
C LEU A 21 6.86 -12.18 1.81
N PRO A 22 6.73 -11.42 2.92
CA PRO A 22 6.10 -10.11 2.87
C PRO A 22 7.06 -9.09 2.23
N LEU A 23 6.54 -8.29 1.30
CA LEU A 23 7.28 -7.13 0.80
C LEU A 23 7.16 -5.99 1.81
N LEU A 24 8.30 -5.54 2.33
CA LEU A 24 8.34 -4.39 3.22
C LEU A 24 8.06 -3.11 2.44
N SER A 25 6.92 -2.47 2.72
CA SER A 25 6.67 -1.13 2.20
C SER A 25 7.55 -0.09 2.91
N TRP A 26 7.90 0.99 2.23
CA TRP A 26 8.65 2.10 2.85
C TRP A 26 7.89 2.71 4.04
N GLU A 27 6.56 2.73 3.99
CA GLU A 27 5.71 3.17 5.10
C GLU A 27 5.85 2.23 6.31
N SER A 28 5.78 0.91 6.09
CA SER A 28 5.94 -0.09 7.15
C SER A 28 7.34 -0.02 7.77
N VAL A 29 8.38 0.14 6.95
CA VAL A 29 9.76 0.31 7.41
C VAL A 29 9.89 1.57 8.25
N TYR A 30 9.37 2.69 7.78
CA TYR A 30 9.38 3.96 8.53
C TYR A 30 8.70 3.81 9.89
N LYS A 31 7.47 3.26 9.92
CA LYS A 31 6.71 3.02 11.17
C LYS A 31 7.46 2.10 12.13
N ALA A 32 8.13 1.07 11.61
CA ALA A 32 8.92 0.18 12.43
C ALA A 32 10.13 0.90 13.03
N VAL A 33 10.88 1.66 12.21
CA VAL A 33 12.07 2.41 12.67
C VAL A 33 11.72 3.43 13.75
N ILE A 34 10.63 4.18 13.62
CA ILE A 34 10.23 5.15 14.66
C ILE A 34 9.73 4.50 15.95
N ALA A 35 9.32 3.22 15.88
CA ALA A 35 8.86 2.45 17.03
C ALA A 35 9.99 1.68 17.72
N LEU A 36 11.16 1.53 17.09
CA LEU A 36 12.32 0.92 17.70
C LEU A 36 12.86 1.80 18.83
N ASP A 37 13.12 1.20 19.99
CA ASP A 37 13.97 1.80 21.00
C ASP A 37 15.45 1.50 20.71
N SER A 38 16.36 2.14 21.46
CA SER A 38 17.81 2.00 21.25
C SER A 38 18.37 0.60 21.59
N VAL A 39 17.54 -0.32 22.07
CA VAL A 39 17.93 -1.66 22.54
C VAL A 39 17.37 -2.75 21.64
N THR A 40 16.28 -2.47 20.92
CA THR A 40 15.57 -3.43 20.08
C THR A 40 16.22 -3.50 18.70
N SER A 41 16.82 -4.65 18.38
CA SER A 41 17.22 -5.00 17.01
C SER A 41 16.11 -5.82 16.35
N SER A 42 15.87 -5.55 15.07
CA SER A 42 14.99 -6.35 14.22
C SER A 42 15.82 -6.95 13.09
N PRO A 43 16.07 -8.27 13.08
CA PRO A 43 16.86 -8.92 12.03
C PRO A 43 16.31 -8.65 10.62
N THR A 44 14.99 -8.45 10.50
CA THR A 44 14.32 -8.09 9.26
C THR A 44 14.67 -6.67 8.79
N LEU A 45 14.68 -5.69 9.70
CA LEU A 45 15.12 -4.34 9.37
C LEU A 45 16.62 -4.30 9.09
N ASP A 46 17.42 -5.03 9.87
CA ASP A 46 18.86 -5.12 9.67
C ASP A 46 19.18 -5.68 8.27
N ALA A 47 18.52 -6.77 7.87
CA ALA A 47 18.66 -7.32 6.53
C ALA A 47 18.16 -6.37 5.43
N PHE A 48 17.07 -5.63 5.67
CA PHE A 48 16.54 -4.66 4.72
C PHE A 48 17.53 -3.49 4.51
N PHE A 49 18.06 -2.90 5.58
CA PHE A 49 19.01 -1.79 5.49
C PHE A 49 20.42 -2.21 5.03
N GLN A 50 20.74 -3.50 5.04
CA GLN A 50 21.96 -4.04 4.44
C GLN A 50 21.80 -4.39 2.95
N ASP A 51 20.59 -4.35 2.40
CA ASP A 51 20.35 -4.62 0.98
C ASP A 51 21.00 -3.51 0.11
N PRO A 52 21.84 -3.85 -0.87
CA PRO A 52 22.51 -2.85 -1.72
C PRO A 52 21.53 -1.93 -2.46
N THR A 53 20.35 -2.43 -2.81
CA THR A 53 19.30 -1.66 -3.48
C THR A 53 18.73 -0.60 -2.54
N VAL A 54 18.45 -0.99 -1.28
CA VAL A 54 17.97 -0.07 -0.24
C VAL A 54 19.01 1.00 0.05
N LEU A 55 20.28 0.61 0.20
CA LEU A 55 21.37 1.56 0.39
C LEU A 55 21.51 2.52 -0.80
N SER A 56 21.36 2.04 -2.03
CA SER A 56 21.37 2.88 -3.24
C SER A 56 20.23 3.90 -3.24
N ILE A 57 19.02 3.49 -2.88
CA ILE A 57 17.85 4.38 -2.81
C ILE A 57 18.05 5.43 -1.71
N LEU A 58 18.51 5.02 -0.53
CA LEU A 58 18.79 5.93 0.59
C LEU A 58 19.95 6.89 0.31
N GLY A 59 20.90 6.50 -0.56
CA GLY A 59 21.98 7.37 -1.02
C GLY A 59 21.54 8.46 -2.00
N ALA A 60 20.40 8.29 -2.67
CA ALA A 60 19.83 9.25 -3.61
C ALA A 60 18.31 9.46 -3.38
N PRO A 61 17.91 9.96 -2.20
CA PRO A 61 16.52 9.91 -1.74
C PRO A 61 15.56 10.82 -2.54
N LEU A 62 16.09 11.80 -3.25
CA LEU A 62 15.31 12.70 -4.10
C LEU A 62 15.03 12.12 -5.49
N THR A 63 15.67 11.01 -5.85
CA THR A 63 15.50 10.32 -7.13
C THR A 63 15.40 8.80 -6.91
N PRO A 64 14.44 8.33 -6.08
CA PRO A 64 14.36 6.91 -5.70
C PRO A 64 13.91 6.02 -6.85
N PHE A 65 13.20 6.58 -7.83
CA PHE A 65 12.73 5.88 -9.01
C PHE A 65 13.38 6.45 -10.26
N GLN A 66 13.94 5.55 -11.06
CA GLN A 66 14.52 5.89 -12.35
C GLN A 66 13.46 5.75 -13.45
N PRO A 67 13.62 6.43 -14.60
CA PRO A 67 12.73 6.25 -15.74
C PRO A 67 12.87 4.85 -16.37
N PRO A 68 11.83 4.36 -17.10
CA PRO A 68 11.88 3.10 -17.84
C PRO A 68 13.05 3.03 -18.82
N THR A 69 13.66 1.85 -18.92
CA THR A 69 14.78 1.56 -19.83
C THR A 69 14.56 0.21 -20.53
N SER A 70 15.26 -0.03 -21.64
CA SER A 70 15.22 -1.36 -22.29
C SER A 70 15.65 -2.49 -21.36
N GLN A 71 16.57 -2.20 -20.43
CA GLN A 71 17.02 -3.18 -19.42
C GLN A 71 15.94 -3.47 -18.40
N SER A 72 15.32 -2.44 -17.80
CA SER A 72 14.25 -2.63 -16.80
C SER A 72 13.06 -3.38 -17.39
N LYS A 73 12.74 -3.14 -18.67
CA LYS A 73 11.75 -3.91 -19.40
C LYS A 73 12.14 -5.39 -19.53
N SER A 74 13.37 -5.69 -19.92
CA SER A 74 13.88 -7.07 -20.00
C SER A 74 13.85 -7.78 -18.63
N ASP A 75 14.20 -7.06 -17.57
CA ASP A 75 14.19 -7.59 -16.20
C ASP A 75 12.76 -7.88 -15.72
N PHE A 76 11.81 -7.00 -16.06
CA PHE A 76 10.38 -7.21 -15.80
C PHE A 76 9.85 -8.45 -16.52
N GLU A 77 10.12 -8.60 -17.82
CA GLU A 77 9.68 -9.77 -18.59
C GLU A 77 10.29 -11.06 -18.01
N THR A 78 11.58 -11.05 -17.65
CA THR A 78 12.27 -12.20 -17.06
C THR A 78 11.64 -12.61 -15.72
N ARG A 79 11.38 -11.64 -14.84
CA ARG A 79 10.77 -11.89 -13.53
C ARG A 79 9.36 -12.44 -13.63
N THR A 80 8.58 -11.93 -14.57
CA THR A 80 7.16 -12.30 -14.69
C THR A 80 6.95 -13.54 -15.56
N ALA A 81 7.91 -13.91 -16.42
CA ALA A 81 7.87 -15.15 -17.20
C ALA A 81 7.97 -16.40 -16.32
N ALA A 82 8.75 -16.34 -15.24
CA ALA A 82 8.90 -17.45 -14.29
C ALA A 82 7.57 -17.86 -13.63
N ILE A 83 6.64 -16.92 -13.48
CA ILE A 83 5.33 -17.14 -12.83
C ILE A 83 4.29 -17.67 -13.80
N ASN A 84 4.35 -17.27 -15.07
CA ASN A 84 3.40 -17.74 -16.09
C ASN A 84 3.45 -19.28 -16.27
N ALA A 85 4.53 -19.94 -15.86
CA ALA A 85 4.68 -21.39 -15.90
C ALA A 85 4.08 -22.13 -14.68
N LEU A 86 3.74 -21.40 -13.61
CA LEU A 86 3.21 -21.96 -12.35
C LEU A 86 1.75 -21.54 -12.19
N PRO A 87 0.77 -22.45 -12.42
CA PRO A 87 -0.62 -22.13 -12.17
C PRO A 87 -0.82 -21.80 -10.68
N SER A 88 -1.59 -20.75 -10.39
CA SER A 88 -2.00 -20.47 -9.01
C SER A 88 -2.84 -21.65 -8.53
N GLU A 89 -2.36 -22.45 -7.59
CA GLU A 89 -3.06 -23.66 -7.13
C GLU A 89 -4.45 -23.37 -6.52
N SER A 90 -4.73 -22.12 -6.20
CA SER A 90 -5.91 -21.69 -5.45
C SER A 90 -6.65 -20.47 -6.05
N GLY A 91 -6.25 -19.97 -7.22
CA GLY A 91 -6.90 -18.80 -7.86
C GLY A 91 -6.78 -17.49 -7.06
N GLN A 92 -5.84 -17.41 -6.12
CA GLN A 92 -5.73 -16.29 -5.17
C GLN A 92 -5.21 -14.99 -5.79
N TYR A 93 -4.63 -15.03 -6.99
CA TYR A 93 -4.12 -13.86 -7.71
C TYR A 93 -4.29 -14.03 -9.22
N ASP A 94 -4.52 -12.92 -9.92
CA ASP A 94 -4.45 -12.84 -11.38
C ASP A 94 -3.12 -12.18 -11.76
N ILE A 95 -2.17 -12.99 -12.24
CA ILE A 95 -0.85 -12.49 -12.64
C ILE A 95 -0.93 -11.56 -13.85
N ASN A 96 -1.90 -11.75 -14.74
CA ASN A 96 -2.05 -10.88 -15.91
C ASN A 96 -2.50 -9.50 -15.47
N GLN A 97 -3.47 -9.43 -14.54
CA GLN A 97 -3.89 -8.16 -13.94
C GLN A 97 -2.71 -7.44 -13.27
N ILE A 98 -1.91 -8.15 -12.45
CA ILE A 98 -0.74 -7.56 -11.79
C ILE A 98 0.27 -7.01 -12.80
N LYS A 99 0.52 -7.72 -13.91
CA LYS A 99 1.40 -7.24 -14.98
C LYS A 99 0.83 -6.00 -15.67
N GLU A 100 -0.45 -6.02 -16.00
CA GLU A 100 -1.14 -4.89 -16.64
C GLU A 100 -1.10 -3.64 -15.76
N ASP A 101 -1.44 -3.79 -14.47
CA ASP A 101 -1.38 -2.70 -13.48
C ASP A 101 0.04 -2.15 -13.32
N ALA A 102 1.06 -3.02 -13.32
CA ALA A 102 2.46 -2.61 -13.23
C ALA A 102 2.93 -1.83 -14.47
N LEU A 103 2.56 -2.28 -15.68
CA LEU A 103 2.88 -1.59 -16.92
C LEU A 103 2.14 -0.25 -17.02
N TRP A 104 0.88 -0.22 -16.60
CA TRP A 104 0.09 1.00 -16.50
C TRP A 104 0.76 2.00 -15.55
N LEU A 105 1.12 1.58 -14.33
CA LEU A 105 1.75 2.43 -13.34
C LEU A 105 3.12 2.95 -13.81
N SER A 106 3.94 2.09 -14.42
CA SER A 106 5.23 2.47 -14.99
C SER A 106 5.08 3.59 -16.02
N LYS A 107 4.07 3.49 -16.88
CA LYS A 107 3.76 4.50 -17.89
C LYS A 107 3.27 5.82 -17.28
N GLU A 108 2.31 5.77 -16.36
CA GLU A 108 1.69 6.97 -15.77
C GLU A 108 2.64 7.73 -14.84
N ALA A 109 3.47 7.00 -14.07
CA ALA A 109 4.41 7.60 -13.13
C ALA A 109 5.82 7.81 -13.70
N ALA A 110 6.08 7.37 -14.94
CA ALA A 110 7.40 7.38 -15.58
C ALA A 110 8.50 6.74 -14.71
N ILE A 111 8.20 5.59 -14.11
CA ILE A 111 9.12 4.80 -13.28
C ILE A 111 9.43 3.46 -13.94
N GLN A 112 10.57 2.85 -13.63
CA GLN A 112 10.93 1.53 -14.14
C GLN A 112 9.84 0.48 -13.89
N GLU A 113 9.67 -0.44 -14.84
CA GLU A 113 8.68 -1.50 -14.80
C GLU A 113 8.86 -2.41 -13.57
N THR A 114 10.11 -2.65 -13.15
CA THR A 114 10.44 -3.44 -11.95
C THR A 114 10.03 -2.74 -10.66
N ASP A 115 10.18 -1.41 -10.58
CA ASP A 115 9.75 -0.63 -9.41
C ASP A 115 8.22 -0.55 -9.34
N ALA A 116 7.57 -0.32 -10.49
CA ALA A 116 6.12 -0.34 -10.60
C ALA A 116 5.54 -1.70 -10.18
N LEU A 117 6.14 -2.80 -10.64
CA LEU A 117 5.74 -4.16 -10.24
C LEU A 117 5.82 -4.35 -8.72
N ARG A 118 6.90 -3.88 -8.09
CA ARG A 118 7.06 -3.96 -6.63
C ARG A 118 5.94 -3.19 -5.90
N ILE A 119 5.60 -2.00 -6.37
CA ILE A 119 4.54 -1.15 -5.78
C ILE A 119 3.18 -1.85 -5.89
N VAL A 120 2.83 -2.36 -7.08
CA VAL A 120 1.59 -3.10 -7.32
C VAL A 120 1.51 -4.33 -6.41
N LEU A 121 2.60 -5.06 -6.24
CA LEU A 121 2.63 -6.21 -5.34
C LEU A 121 2.42 -5.83 -3.87
N VAL A 122 3.02 -4.73 -3.41
CA VAL A 122 2.82 -4.23 -2.05
C VAL A 122 1.35 -3.88 -1.82
N GLU A 123 0.71 -3.17 -2.75
CA GLU A 123 -0.73 -2.87 -2.68
C GLU A 123 -1.56 -4.15 -2.63
N TRP A 124 -1.29 -5.09 -3.54
CA TRP A 124 -2.01 -6.36 -3.59
C TRP A 124 -1.90 -7.17 -2.29
N GLN A 125 -0.69 -7.21 -1.68
CA GLN A 125 -0.48 -7.88 -0.40
C GLN A 125 -1.27 -7.20 0.73
N GLN A 126 -1.41 -5.87 0.69
CA GLN A 126 -2.09 -5.03 1.70
C GLN A 126 -3.59 -4.84 1.46
N ARG A 127 -4.13 -5.30 0.33
CA ARG A 127 -5.53 -5.09 -0.08
C ARG A 127 -6.54 -5.63 0.94
N SER A 128 -6.26 -6.75 1.61
CA SER A 128 -7.12 -7.29 2.66
C SER A 128 -7.22 -6.36 3.88
N ALA A 129 -6.09 -5.87 4.37
CA ALA A 129 -6.04 -4.91 5.47
C ALA A 129 -6.72 -3.58 5.09
N SER A 130 -6.52 -3.12 3.85
CA SER A 130 -7.14 -1.90 3.33
C SER A 130 -8.67 -2.02 3.27
N ARG A 131 -9.20 -3.20 2.92
CA ARG A 131 -10.64 -3.47 2.95
C ARG A 131 -11.22 -3.47 4.36
N MET A 132 -10.46 -3.92 5.36
CA MET A 132 -10.91 -3.88 6.77
C MET A 132 -10.98 -2.45 7.33
N LEU A 133 -10.14 -1.55 6.80
CA LEU A 133 -10.12 -0.15 7.17
C LEU A 133 -11.04 0.73 6.31
N ALA A 134 -11.66 0.14 5.27
CA ALA A 134 -12.61 0.85 4.42
C ALA A 134 -13.88 1.21 5.20
N GLU A 135 -14.55 2.26 4.76
CA GLU A 135 -15.83 2.63 5.33
C GLU A 135 -16.81 1.46 5.29
N TRP A 136 -17.46 1.21 6.42
CA TRP A 136 -18.46 0.15 6.51
C TRP A 136 -19.57 0.37 5.50
N SER A 137 -19.96 -0.71 4.85
CA SER A 137 -21.10 -0.75 3.94
C SER A 137 -22.38 -0.34 4.67
N GLN A 138 -23.39 0.09 3.91
CA GLN A 138 -24.69 0.42 4.51
C GLN A 138 -25.28 -0.75 5.29
N ASP A 139 -25.12 -1.98 4.81
CA ASP A 139 -25.61 -3.18 5.48
C ASP A 139 -24.88 -3.46 6.80
N GLU A 140 -23.56 -3.26 6.85
CA GLU A 140 -22.79 -3.38 8.09
C GLU A 140 -23.16 -2.28 9.09
N ARG A 141 -23.37 -1.05 8.63
CA ARG A 141 -23.84 0.06 9.47
C ARG A 141 -25.23 -0.23 10.05
N LEU A 142 -26.15 -0.73 9.23
CA LEU A 142 -27.49 -1.14 9.65
C LEU A 142 -27.41 -2.34 10.62
N GLY A 143 -26.53 -3.30 10.36
CA GLY A 143 -26.27 -4.43 11.25
C GLY A 143 -25.79 -3.99 12.64
N ILE A 144 -24.84 -3.05 12.68
CA ILE A 144 -24.32 -2.50 13.93
C ILE A 144 -25.38 -1.64 14.64
N GLN A 145 -26.13 -0.82 13.90
CA GLN A 145 -27.25 -0.06 14.46
C GLN A 145 -28.32 -0.98 15.06
N ASN A 146 -28.67 -2.09 14.39
CA ASN A 146 -29.64 -3.05 14.89
C ASN A 146 -29.11 -3.81 16.12
N ALA A 147 -27.84 -4.22 16.10
CA ALA A 147 -27.19 -4.86 17.26
C ALA A 147 -27.11 -3.89 18.46
N ALA A 148 -26.81 -2.62 18.23
CA ALA A 148 -26.71 -1.61 19.27
C ALA A 148 -28.08 -1.07 19.74
N ALA A 149 -29.12 -1.13 18.90
CA ALA A 149 -30.49 -0.78 19.27
C ALA A 149 -31.06 -1.74 20.32
N ASN A 150 -30.62 -3.00 20.33
CA ASN A 150 -30.93 -3.97 21.38
C ASN A 150 -30.18 -3.68 22.71
N ALA A 151 -29.18 -2.80 22.68
CA ALA A 151 -28.31 -2.50 23.81
C ALA A 151 -28.47 -1.07 24.34
N HIS A 152 -29.70 -0.56 24.55
CA HIS A 152 -29.99 0.71 25.27
C HIS A 152 -29.18 2.01 24.92
N PHE A 153 -28.32 2.03 23.89
CA PHE A 153 -27.29 3.07 23.69
C PHE A 153 -27.54 3.98 22.47
N ARG A 154 -28.80 4.05 22.00
CA ARG A 154 -29.17 4.69 20.72
C ARG A 154 -28.77 6.17 20.60
N GLN A 155 -28.57 6.89 21.71
CA GLN A 155 -28.24 8.32 21.71
C GLN A 155 -26.77 8.63 21.43
N SER A 156 -25.85 7.66 21.55
CA SER A 156 -24.40 7.92 21.39
C SER A 156 -23.84 7.57 19.99
N ILE A 157 -24.65 6.97 19.11
CA ILE A 157 -24.18 6.31 17.87
C ILE A 157 -24.52 7.13 16.61
N ASN A 158 -25.36 8.15 16.74
CA ASN A 158 -25.65 9.06 15.62
C ASN A 158 -24.64 10.21 15.63
N PRO A 159 -23.76 10.35 14.62
CA PRO A 159 -23.08 11.62 14.40
C PRO A 159 -24.15 12.68 14.11
N THR A 160 -24.16 13.75 14.90
CA THR A 160 -25.04 14.90 14.70
C THR A 160 -24.85 15.45 13.28
N PRO A 161 -25.91 15.58 12.47
CA PRO A 161 -25.80 16.31 11.21
C PRO A 161 -25.44 17.76 11.51
N GLU A 162 -24.35 18.26 10.92
CA GLU A 162 -23.99 19.67 11.00
C GLU A 162 -25.18 20.53 10.51
N PRO A 163 -25.60 21.56 11.26
CA PRO A 163 -26.66 22.44 10.80
C PRO A 163 -26.16 23.31 9.65
N ASP A 164 -26.85 23.20 8.52
CA ASP A 164 -26.78 24.06 7.34
C ASP A 164 -26.76 25.55 7.77
N GLN A 165 -25.58 26.18 7.76
CA GLN A 165 -25.43 27.61 8.00
C GLN A 165 -25.97 28.37 6.79
N LYS A 166 -27.30 28.57 6.74
CA LYS A 166 -27.90 29.58 5.88
C LYS A 166 -27.45 30.95 6.38
N SER A 167 -26.49 31.52 5.66
CA SER A 167 -26.03 32.91 5.73
C SER A 167 -27.22 33.87 5.86
N VAL A 168 -27.41 34.43 7.05
CA VAL A 168 -28.34 35.52 7.30
C VAL A 168 -27.69 36.78 6.76
N PHE A 169 -28.05 37.14 5.53
CA PHE A 169 -27.64 38.39 4.90
C PHE A 169 -28.20 39.59 5.69
N ASP A 170 -27.28 40.46 6.11
CA ASP A 170 -27.48 41.78 6.72
C ASP A 170 -28.58 42.56 5.99
N THR A 171 -29.74 42.75 6.65
CA THR A 171 -30.84 43.53 6.07
C THR A 171 -30.64 45.00 6.43
N GLN A 172 -30.49 45.83 5.39
CA GLN A 172 -30.24 47.27 5.43
C GLN A 172 -31.33 48.13 6.09
N GLN A 173 -31.63 47.94 7.38
CA GLN A 173 -32.55 48.82 8.12
C GLN A 173 -31.94 49.50 9.36
N GLN A 174 -30.64 49.38 9.59
CA GLN A 174 -29.94 50.09 10.68
C GLN A 174 -29.13 51.33 10.27
N ARG A 175 -29.34 51.89 9.07
CA ARG A 175 -28.74 53.19 8.70
C ARG A 175 -29.68 54.39 8.89
N ARG A 176 -29.55 55.00 10.08
CA ARG A 176 -29.59 56.47 10.38
C ARG A 176 -30.94 57.21 10.42
N PRO A 177 -31.00 58.41 11.06
CA PRO A 177 -29.92 59.22 11.65
C PRO A 177 -29.73 59.08 13.16
#